data_AF-A0A5Q4GC17-F1
#
_entry.id   AF-A0A5Q4GC17-F1
#
_cell.length_a   1.000
_cell.length_b   1.000
_cell.length_c   1.000
_cell.angle_alpha   90.00
_cell.angle_beta   90.00
_cell.angle_gamma   90.00
#
_symmetry.space_group_name_H-M   'P 1'
#
loop_
_entity.id
_entity.type
_entity.pdbx_description
1 polymer ?
#
loop_
_entity_poly.entity_id
_entity_poly.type
_entity_poly.pdbx_seq_one_letter_code
_entity_poly.pdbx_strand_id
1 'polypeptide(L)'
;MTRLLSTILAATLLFLGGAHAQQAEPPAPSPDAPLPVFDEAMVRFVHVSPNAGTVEVALSTADGGAAERHAVELEYLETTEYRPVREGSFDVTIVAAALDDEPIVLAEQVQAMRGGYYTVALLGLALDETEAEEADDGFLAWLQDLFTPDRPELALRAVVLDDVGVAGVGPRGAALRVVHAAPGTDTLEFVHVHDDTTEILASVSYLDVSTFIDIVPEVGTFEMRAEGADATIAEVEGIDHAPGRIHTIFLAGTPIDDVPLESLVVSADWALVGPGVPGDPGMGATGVMTSSELVTIRELAFELGARIELAEQRLVELGDEEDHDALAEAKRELEDATRLLEQLHLVLDTAELRVP
;
A
#
# COMPACT_ATOMS: atom_id res chain seq x y z
N MET A 1 63.24 29.40 23.96
CA MET A 1 61.90 29.96 23.67
C MET A 1 61.82 30.49 22.24
N THR A 2 62.13 29.64 21.25
CA THR A 2 62.03 30.02 19.83
C THR A 2 62.02 28.73 19.03
N ARG A 3 61.03 28.58 18.15
CA ARG A 3 60.64 27.39 17.34
C ARG A 3 59.50 26.55 17.92
N LEU A 4 58.28 27.09 17.81
CA LEU A 4 57.05 26.30 17.70
C LEU A 4 55.91 27.23 17.26
N LEU A 5 55.96 27.72 16.02
CA LEU A 5 54.89 28.50 15.35
C LEU A 5 55.29 28.77 13.89
N SER A 6 55.27 27.74 13.05
CA SER A 6 55.38 27.92 11.58
C SER A 6 54.88 26.69 10.80
N THR A 7 53.75 26.12 11.23
CA THR A 7 53.15 24.96 10.54
C THR A 7 51.62 25.03 10.53
N ILE A 8 51.03 26.20 10.29
CA ILE A 8 49.61 26.35 9.96
C ILE A 8 49.46 27.53 9.00
N LEU A 9 49.92 27.39 7.75
CA LEU A 9 49.51 28.26 6.63
C LEU A 9 49.94 27.68 5.27
N ALA A 10 49.49 26.47 4.93
CA ALA A 10 49.67 25.90 3.60
C ALA A 10 48.66 24.77 3.30
N ALA A 11 47.39 24.97 3.63
CA ALA A 11 46.31 24.03 3.31
C ALA A 11 45.01 24.79 3.02
N THR A 12 45.07 25.76 2.12
CA THR A 12 43.89 26.51 1.67
C THR A 12 44.08 26.97 0.23
N LEU A 13 44.19 26.06 -0.73
CA LEU A 13 43.99 26.34 -2.17
C LEU A 13 44.20 25.06 -3.01
N LEU A 14 43.31 24.08 -2.90
CA LEU A 14 43.14 23.03 -3.91
C LEU A 14 41.94 22.16 -3.50
N PHE A 15 40.73 22.61 -3.84
CA PHE A 15 39.52 21.80 -4.12
C PHE A 15 38.38 22.76 -4.48
N LEU A 16 38.52 23.45 -5.62
CA LEU A 16 37.38 24.01 -6.36
C LEU A 16 37.43 23.47 -7.78
N GLY A 17 36.90 22.27 -7.93
CA GLY A 17 36.69 21.58 -9.18
C GLY A 17 35.55 20.58 -9.01
N GLY A 18 34.49 20.99 -8.32
CA GLY A 18 33.25 20.23 -8.26
C GLY A 18 32.60 20.30 -9.63
N ALA A 19 32.66 19.22 -10.38
CA ALA A 19 31.78 19.00 -11.51
C ALA A 19 30.35 19.13 -10.99
N HIS A 20 29.68 20.24 -11.33
CA HIS A 20 28.24 20.31 -11.23
C HIS A 20 27.72 19.27 -12.22
N ALA A 21 27.38 18.08 -11.74
CA ALA A 21 26.46 17.23 -12.44
C ALA A 21 25.20 18.09 -12.63
N GLN A 22 24.95 18.46 -13.88
CA GLN A 22 23.75 19.18 -14.28
C GLN A 22 22.60 18.26 -13.93
N GLN A 23 21.95 18.56 -12.80
CA GLN A 23 20.80 17.83 -12.29
C GLN A 23 19.77 17.87 -13.41
N ALA A 24 19.55 16.73 -14.06
CA ALA A 24 18.56 16.62 -15.10
C ALA A 24 17.22 16.97 -14.46
N GLU A 25 16.58 18.01 -14.98
CA GLU A 25 15.22 18.37 -14.61
C GLU A 25 14.37 17.11 -14.82
N PRO A 26 13.60 16.65 -13.82
CA PRO A 26 12.79 15.45 -13.96
C PRO A 26 11.90 15.59 -15.20
N PRO A 27 11.73 14.52 -15.99
CA PRO A 27 10.90 14.58 -17.18
C PRO A 27 9.50 15.05 -16.80
N ALA A 28 8.98 16.02 -17.56
CA ALA A 28 7.60 16.46 -17.39
C ALA A 28 6.67 15.23 -17.51
N PRO A 29 5.59 15.15 -16.68
CA PRO A 29 4.65 14.05 -16.78
C PRO A 29 4.10 13.94 -18.20
N SER A 30 3.86 12.68 -18.64
CA SER A 30 3.28 12.43 -19.96
C SER A 30 1.96 13.18 -20.10
N PRO A 31 1.74 13.96 -21.18
CA PRO A 31 0.54 14.78 -21.35
C PRO A 31 -0.76 13.97 -21.47
N ASP A 32 -0.66 12.65 -21.62
CA ASP A 32 -1.79 11.76 -21.93
C ASP A 32 -2.31 10.95 -20.73
N ALA A 33 -1.68 11.04 -19.55
CA ALA A 33 -2.25 10.43 -18.35
C ALA A 33 -3.46 11.26 -17.87
N PRO A 34 -4.67 10.69 -17.74
CA PRO A 34 -5.84 11.44 -17.31
C PRO A 34 -5.60 11.96 -15.89
N LEU A 35 -5.55 13.30 -15.74
CA LEU A 35 -5.63 13.92 -14.42
C LEU A 35 -7.05 13.69 -13.90
N PRO A 36 -7.23 13.26 -12.64
CA PRO A 36 -8.55 13.08 -12.06
C PRO A 36 -9.32 14.39 -12.17
N VAL A 37 -10.56 14.33 -12.68
CA VAL A 37 -11.48 15.44 -12.48
C VAL A 37 -11.67 15.56 -10.97
N PHE A 38 -11.69 16.78 -10.44
CA PHE A 38 -11.54 17.07 -9.01
C PHE A 38 -12.45 16.27 -8.06
N ASP A 39 -13.48 15.54 -8.51
CA ASP A 39 -14.46 14.80 -7.70
C ASP A 39 -14.43 13.27 -7.93
N GLU A 40 -13.34 12.74 -8.46
CA GLU A 40 -13.16 11.31 -8.75
C GLU A 40 -12.10 10.68 -7.84
N ALA A 41 -12.29 9.40 -7.54
CA ALA A 41 -11.25 8.50 -7.08
C ALA A 41 -10.70 7.72 -8.27
N MET A 42 -9.54 7.09 -8.12
CA MET A 42 -8.92 6.25 -9.13
C MET A 42 -8.81 4.82 -8.62
N VAL A 43 -9.22 3.84 -9.43
CA VAL A 43 -9.13 2.41 -9.09
C VAL A 43 -8.38 1.68 -10.18
N ARG A 44 -7.52 0.73 -9.80
CA ARG A 44 -6.94 -0.27 -10.70
C ARG A 44 -7.07 -1.66 -10.10
N PHE A 45 -6.92 -2.67 -10.95
CA PHE A 45 -7.02 -4.07 -10.57
C PHE A 45 -5.71 -4.79 -10.84
N VAL A 46 -5.35 -5.73 -9.97
CA VAL A 46 -4.16 -6.57 -10.07
C VAL A 46 -4.56 -8.02 -9.82
N HIS A 47 -4.14 -8.94 -10.67
CA HIS A 47 -4.38 -10.37 -10.47
C HIS A 47 -3.06 -11.10 -10.17
N VAL A 48 -2.90 -11.58 -8.94
CA VAL A 48 -1.69 -12.28 -8.46
C VAL A 48 -1.99 -13.63 -7.80
N SER A 49 -3.20 -14.15 -7.99
CA SER A 49 -3.57 -15.51 -7.56
C SER A 49 -3.07 -16.52 -8.60
N PRO A 50 -2.19 -17.46 -8.22
CA PRO A 50 -1.48 -18.32 -9.18
C PRO A 50 -2.34 -19.37 -9.88
N ASN A 51 -3.52 -19.71 -9.34
CA ASN A 51 -4.35 -20.80 -9.85
C ASN A 51 -5.82 -20.40 -10.13
N ALA A 52 -6.19 -19.12 -10.04
CA ALA A 52 -7.57 -18.65 -10.24
C ALA A 52 -7.97 -18.39 -11.72
N GLY A 53 -7.22 -18.95 -12.66
CA GLY A 53 -7.49 -18.83 -14.10
C GLY A 53 -7.59 -17.37 -14.60
N THR A 54 -8.36 -17.13 -15.65
CA THR A 54 -8.72 -15.76 -16.05
C THR A 54 -9.84 -15.25 -15.15
N VAL A 55 -9.75 -13.99 -14.74
CA VAL A 55 -10.74 -13.37 -13.84
C VAL A 55 -11.43 -12.19 -14.49
N GLU A 56 -12.75 -12.12 -14.35
CA GLU A 56 -13.56 -10.96 -14.72
C GLU A 56 -13.82 -10.12 -13.46
N VAL A 57 -13.37 -8.87 -13.47
CA VAL A 57 -13.62 -7.93 -12.39
C VAL A 57 -14.65 -6.91 -12.82
N ALA A 58 -15.72 -6.76 -12.04
CA ALA A 58 -16.78 -5.80 -12.25
C ALA A 58 -16.93 -4.88 -11.03
N LEU A 59 -16.90 -3.57 -11.28
CA LEU A 59 -17.23 -2.56 -10.26
C LEU A 59 -18.72 -2.17 -10.38
N SER A 60 -19.40 -2.04 -9.26
CA SER A 60 -20.77 -1.52 -9.21
C SER A 60 -21.01 -0.65 -7.98
N THR A 61 -21.87 0.36 -8.08
CA THR A 61 -22.24 1.19 -6.92
C THR A 61 -23.11 0.38 -5.96
N ALA A 62 -22.80 0.40 -4.65
CA ALA A 62 -23.50 -0.39 -3.63
C ALA A 62 -25.02 -0.11 -3.56
N ASP A 63 -25.43 1.11 -3.88
CA ASP A 63 -26.85 1.52 -3.85
C ASP A 63 -27.69 0.99 -5.04
N GLY A 64 -27.10 0.17 -5.91
CA GLY A 64 -27.79 -0.36 -7.10
C GLY A 64 -28.19 0.71 -8.13
N GLY A 65 -27.58 1.90 -8.05
CA GLY A 65 -27.65 2.94 -9.07
C GLY A 65 -27.18 2.40 -10.44
N ALA A 66 -27.42 3.15 -11.52
CA ALA A 66 -27.01 2.73 -12.87
C ALA A 66 -25.51 2.40 -12.86
N ALA A 67 -25.20 1.10 -12.79
CA ALA A 67 -23.87 0.62 -12.50
C ALA A 67 -22.92 1.10 -13.59
N GLU A 68 -21.89 1.86 -13.20
CA GLU A 68 -20.69 2.01 -14.01
C GLU A 68 -19.98 0.65 -14.02
N ARG A 69 -20.50 -0.27 -14.83
CA ARG A 69 -19.91 -1.60 -15.02
C ARG A 69 -18.65 -1.46 -15.83
N HIS A 70 -17.54 -1.37 -15.10
CA HIS A 70 -16.22 -1.59 -15.67
C HIS A 70 -15.92 -3.07 -15.51
N ALA A 71 -16.22 -3.85 -16.55
CA ALA A 71 -15.75 -5.22 -16.65
C ALA A 71 -14.35 -5.21 -17.28
N VAL A 72 -13.42 -5.92 -16.65
CA VAL A 72 -12.08 -6.16 -17.18
C VAL A 72 -11.72 -7.60 -16.95
N GLU A 73 -11.14 -8.23 -17.96
CA GLU A 73 -10.55 -9.56 -17.86
C GLU A 73 -9.07 -9.39 -17.54
N LEU A 74 -8.57 -10.19 -16.60
CA LEU A 74 -7.16 -10.22 -16.22
C LEU A 74 -6.68 -11.67 -16.20
N GLU A 75 -5.50 -11.89 -16.77
CA GLU A 75 -4.70 -13.10 -16.59
C GLU A 75 -3.77 -12.96 -15.36
N TYR A 76 -3.16 -14.07 -14.96
CA TYR A 76 -2.20 -14.09 -13.86
C TYR A 76 -1.02 -13.14 -14.13
N LEU A 77 -0.69 -12.32 -13.12
CA LEU A 77 0.28 -11.22 -13.14
C LEU A 77 -0.08 -10.02 -14.02
N GLU A 78 -1.33 -9.91 -14.47
CA GLU A 78 -1.80 -8.72 -15.17
C GLU A 78 -2.31 -7.63 -14.24
N THR A 79 -2.23 -6.40 -14.74
CA THR A 79 -2.70 -5.20 -14.04
C THR A 79 -3.46 -4.29 -15.01
N THR A 80 -4.42 -3.54 -14.52
CA THR A 80 -5.04 -2.47 -15.30
C THR A 80 -4.37 -1.12 -15.05
N GLU A 81 -4.51 -0.23 -16.02
CA GLU A 81 -4.36 1.21 -15.77
C GLU A 81 -5.39 1.71 -14.75
N TYR A 82 -5.07 2.82 -14.08
CA TYR A 82 -6.03 3.51 -13.23
C TYR A 82 -7.22 4.04 -14.02
N ARG A 83 -8.41 3.86 -13.46
CA ARG A 83 -9.66 4.37 -14.02
C ARG A 83 -10.37 5.27 -13.02
N PRO A 84 -10.90 6.42 -13.46
CA PRO A 84 -11.69 7.28 -12.60
C PRO A 84 -13.02 6.62 -12.24
N VAL A 85 -13.41 6.76 -10.98
CA VAL A 85 -14.71 6.38 -10.44
C VAL A 85 -15.21 7.54 -9.59
N ARG A 86 -16.54 7.73 -9.51
CA ARG A 86 -17.08 8.74 -8.58
C ARG A 86 -16.73 8.39 -7.14
N GLU A 87 -16.65 9.38 -6.25
CA GLU A 87 -16.62 9.09 -4.81
C GLU A 87 -17.87 8.30 -4.37
N GLY A 88 -17.70 7.38 -3.43
CA GLY A 88 -18.79 6.55 -2.93
C GLY A 88 -18.38 5.14 -2.53
N SER A 89 -19.36 4.33 -2.16
CA SER A 89 -19.17 2.91 -1.85
C SER A 89 -19.47 2.05 -3.07
N PHE A 90 -18.54 1.15 -3.38
CA PHE A 90 -18.64 0.24 -4.52
C PHE A 90 -18.52 -1.20 -4.08
N ASP A 91 -19.35 -2.05 -4.66
CA ASP A 91 -19.17 -3.50 -4.62
C ASP A 91 -18.28 -3.89 -5.80
N VAL A 92 -17.11 -4.44 -5.50
CA VAL A 92 -16.23 -5.10 -6.46
C VAL A 92 -16.65 -6.57 -6.51
N THR A 93 -17.21 -6.99 -7.64
CA THR A 93 -17.46 -8.40 -7.92
C THR A 93 -16.32 -8.95 -8.74
N ILE A 94 -15.70 -10.03 -8.28
CA ILE A 94 -14.66 -10.75 -9.00
C ILE A 94 -15.19 -12.14 -9.30
N VAL A 95 -15.20 -12.50 -10.57
CA VAL A 95 -15.58 -13.83 -11.05
C VAL A 95 -14.32 -14.49 -11.56
N ALA A 96 -13.81 -15.47 -10.81
CA ALA A 96 -12.63 -16.24 -11.20
C ALA A 96 -13.05 -17.58 -11.81
N ALA A 97 -12.34 -18.00 -12.86
CA ALA A 97 -12.46 -19.36 -13.35
C ALA A 97 -11.83 -20.31 -12.31
N ALA A 98 -12.65 -21.16 -11.67
CA ALA A 98 -12.13 -22.15 -10.75
C ALA A 98 -11.65 -23.42 -11.48
N LEU A 99 -11.04 -24.32 -10.70
CA LEU A 99 -10.46 -25.56 -11.18
C LEU A 99 -11.52 -26.58 -11.67
N ASP A 100 -12.78 -26.47 -11.23
CA ASP A 100 -13.89 -27.40 -11.47
C ASP A 100 -14.96 -26.84 -12.44
N ASP A 101 -14.64 -25.79 -13.20
CA ASP A 101 -15.58 -25.05 -14.07
C ASP A 101 -16.74 -24.34 -13.32
N GLU A 102 -16.77 -24.33 -11.97
CA GLU A 102 -17.70 -23.50 -11.20
C GLU A 102 -17.08 -22.13 -10.89
N PRO A 103 -17.67 -20.99 -11.30
CA PRO A 103 -17.06 -19.70 -11.06
C PRO A 103 -17.05 -19.33 -9.58
N ILE A 104 -15.88 -18.97 -9.05
CA ILE A 104 -15.76 -18.38 -7.71
C ILE A 104 -16.16 -16.90 -7.80
N VAL A 105 -17.15 -16.50 -7.02
CA VAL A 105 -17.62 -15.11 -6.96
C VAL A 105 -17.23 -14.49 -5.63
N LEU A 106 -16.35 -13.50 -5.68
CA LEU A 106 -15.96 -12.69 -4.53
C LEU A 106 -16.64 -11.33 -4.61
N ALA A 107 -17.05 -10.80 -3.47
CA ALA A 107 -17.58 -9.46 -3.33
C ALA A 107 -16.82 -8.72 -2.23
N GLU A 108 -16.23 -7.58 -2.58
CA GLU A 108 -15.50 -6.73 -1.66
C GLU A 108 -16.04 -5.30 -1.75
N GLN A 109 -16.11 -4.60 -0.62
CA GLN A 109 -16.59 -3.22 -0.61
C GLN A 109 -15.40 -2.25 -0.63
N VAL A 110 -15.38 -1.36 -1.61
CA VAL A 110 -14.39 -0.27 -1.70
C VAL A 110 -15.08 1.04 -1.38
N GLN A 111 -14.61 1.71 -0.33
CA GLN A 111 -14.98 3.10 -0.05
C GLN A 111 -14.04 4.04 -0.80
N ALA A 112 -14.45 4.46 -2.00
CA ALA A 112 -13.70 5.39 -2.82
C ALA A 112 -13.89 6.82 -2.31
N MET A 113 -12.82 7.43 -1.82
CA MET A 113 -12.79 8.83 -1.42
C MET A 113 -12.28 9.70 -2.57
N ARG A 114 -12.79 10.92 -2.68
CA ARG A 114 -12.33 11.94 -3.62
C ARG A 114 -10.80 12.09 -3.58
N GLY A 115 -10.15 12.02 -4.75
CA GLY A 115 -8.69 12.08 -4.88
C GLY A 115 -7.96 10.84 -4.36
N GLY A 116 -8.67 9.82 -3.89
CA GLY A 116 -8.13 8.52 -3.49
C GLY A 116 -7.66 7.72 -4.70
N TYR A 117 -6.60 6.92 -4.51
CA TYR A 117 -6.07 5.96 -5.48
C TYR A 117 -6.06 4.59 -4.81
N TYR A 118 -6.69 3.62 -5.44
CA TYR A 118 -6.89 2.30 -4.87
C TYR A 118 -6.42 1.22 -5.84
N THR A 119 -5.68 0.25 -5.32
CA THR A 119 -5.39 -1.01 -6.01
C THR A 119 -6.25 -2.10 -5.39
N VAL A 120 -7.10 -2.74 -6.18
CA VAL A 120 -7.81 -3.96 -5.77
C VAL A 120 -7.04 -5.16 -6.31
N ALA A 121 -6.40 -5.90 -5.42
CA ALA A 121 -5.58 -7.05 -5.76
C ALA A 121 -6.32 -8.36 -5.46
N LEU A 122 -6.39 -9.26 -6.43
CA LEU A 122 -6.85 -10.63 -6.25
C LEU A 122 -5.65 -11.53 -5.94
N LEU A 123 -5.68 -12.19 -4.78
CA LEU A 123 -4.59 -13.02 -4.27
C LEU A 123 -5.12 -14.29 -3.57
N GLY A 124 -4.22 -15.20 -3.20
CA GLY A 124 -4.57 -16.50 -2.60
C GLY A 124 -4.82 -17.58 -3.64
N LEU A 125 -5.40 -18.71 -3.23
CA LEU A 125 -5.65 -19.89 -4.06
C LEU A 125 -7.15 -20.08 -4.30
N ALA A 126 -7.52 -20.35 -5.55
CA ALA A 126 -8.78 -20.99 -5.89
C ALA A 126 -8.71 -22.45 -5.39
N LEU A 127 -9.42 -22.75 -4.31
CA LEU A 127 -9.47 -24.07 -3.70
C LEU A 127 -10.68 -24.85 -4.25
N ASP A 128 -10.48 -26.12 -4.57
CA ASP A 128 -11.57 -27.03 -4.91
C ASP A 128 -12.14 -27.62 -3.60
N GLU A 129 -13.41 -27.33 -3.31
CA GLU A 129 -14.09 -27.87 -2.12
C GLU A 129 -14.38 -29.38 -2.25
N THR A 130 -14.38 -29.93 -3.47
CA THR A 130 -14.77 -31.32 -3.75
C THR A 130 -13.61 -32.32 -3.58
N GLU A 131 -12.36 -31.92 -3.80
CA GLU A 131 -11.18 -32.77 -3.54
C GLU A 131 -10.92 -32.99 -2.03
N ALA A 132 -11.55 -32.18 -1.17
CA ALA A 132 -11.45 -32.29 0.28
C ALA A 132 -12.15 -33.53 0.88
N GLU A 133 -13.03 -34.21 0.14
CA GLU A 133 -13.77 -35.37 0.67
C GLU A 133 -13.12 -36.73 0.36
N GLU A 134 -12.13 -36.81 -0.55
CA GLU A 134 -11.59 -38.08 -1.06
C GLU A 134 -10.22 -38.50 -0.51
N ALA A 135 -9.53 -37.69 0.31
CA ALA A 135 -8.22 -38.10 0.84
C ALA A 135 -8.32 -39.09 2.01
N ASP A 136 -8.25 -40.38 1.67
CA ASP A 136 -7.98 -41.47 2.62
C ASP A 136 -6.66 -41.22 3.38
N ASP A 137 -6.75 -40.92 4.69
CA ASP A 137 -5.77 -41.10 5.80
C ASP A 137 -4.25 -40.99 5.50
N GLY A 138 -3.85 -40.15 4.54
CA GLY A 138 -2.47 -40.07 4.03
C GLY A 138 -1.85 -38.67 4.08
N PHE A 139 -0.77 -38.46 3.33
CA PHE A 139 -0.14 -37.13 3.14
C PHE A 139 -1.15 -36.07 2.66
N LEU A 140 -2.14 -36.49 1.87
CA LEU A 140 -3.26 -35.65 1.45
C LEU A 140 -4.22 -35.30 2.59
N ALA A 141 -4.39 -36.14 3.61
CA ALA A 141 -5.17 -35.78 4.81
C ALA A 141 -4.44 -34.75 5.68
N TRP A 142 -3.10 -34.73 5.68
CA TRP A 142 -2.30 -33.68 6.30
C TRP A 142 -2.32 -32.37 5.49
N LEU A 143 -2.30 -32.43 4.16
CA LEU A 143 -2.58 -31.26 3.32
C LEU A 143 -4.02 -30.76 3.57
N GLN A 144 -5.01 -31.65 3.64
CA GLN A 144 -6.37 -31.28 4.03
C GLN A 144 -6.47 -30.67 5.43
N ASP A 145 -5.60 -31.02 6.39
CA ASP A 145 -5.54 -30.37 7.72
C ASP A 145 -4.88 -28.96 7.66
N LEU A 146 -4.11 -28.69 6.61
CA LEU A 146 -3.60 -27.36 6.26
C LEU A 146 -4.62 -26.54 5.46
N PHE A 147 -5.47 -27.19 4.68
CA PHE A 147 -6.53 -26.61 3.85
C PHE A 147 -7.95 -26.82 4.40
N THR A 148 -8.07 -27.22 5.68
CA THR A 148 -9.38 -27.37 6.32
C THR A 148 -10.11 -26.04 6.17
N PRO A 149 -11.44 -26.02 5.93
CA PRO A 149 -12.21 -24.78 5.80
C PRO A 149 -12.06 -23.79 6.98
N ASP A 150 -11.46 -24.21 8.10
CA ASP A 150 -11.06 -23.38 9.24
C ASP A 150 -9.70 -22.64 9.06
N ARG A 151 -9.00 -22.81 7.93
CA ARG A 151 -7.82 -22.03 7.52
C ARG A 151 -8.14 -21.13 6.32
N PRO A 152 -8.96 -20.08 6.50
CA PRO A 152 -9.32 -19.14 5.44
C PRO A 152 -8.12 -18.39 4.87
N GLU A 153 -6.94 -18.50 5.49
CA GLU A 153 -5.73 -17.75 5.14
C GLU A 153 -5.33 -17.94 3.67
N LEU A 154 -5.29 -19.16 3.14
CA LEU A 154 -4.84 -19.41 1.76
C LEU A 154 -5.92 -19.19 0.69
N ALA A 155 -7.19 -19.05 1.09
CA ALA A 155 -8.31 -18.94 0.15
C ALA A 155 -8.25 -17.65 -0.67
N LEU A 156 -8.74 -17.74 -1.91
CA LEU A 156 -8.88 -16.63 -2.85
C LEU A 156 -9.62 -15.46 -2.19
N ARG A 157 -9.06 -14.25 -2.31
CA ARG A 157 -9.65 -13.03 -1.75
C ARG A 157 -9.22 -11.79 -2.51
N ALA A 158 -10.06 -10.76 -2.43
CA ALA A 158 -9.70 -9.42 -2.84
C ALA A 158 -9.09 -8.66 -1.65
N VAL A 159 -8.06 -7.87 -1.92
CA VAL A 159 -7.48 -6.92 -0.96
C VAL A 159 -7.47 -5.54 -1.58
N VAL A 160 -7.99 -4.55 -0.85
CA VAL A 160 -8.02 -3.15 -1.25
C VAL A 160 -6.84 -2.43 -0.63
N LEU A 161 -5.96 -1.88 -1.46
CA LEU A 161 -4.79 -1.13 -1.05
C LEU A 161 -5.00 0.36 -1.36
N ASP A 162 -4.82 1.21 -0.35
CA ASP A 162 -4.76 2.66 -0.53
C ASP A 162 -3.34 3.06 -0.97
N ASP A 163 -3.24 3.68 -2.15
CA ASP A 163 -1.99 4.11 -2.76
C ASP A 163 -1.67 5.59 -2.45
N VAL A 164 -2.59 6.34 -1.84
CA VAL A 164 -2.42 7.77 -1.46
C VAL A 164 -1.85 7.95 -0.05
N GLY A 165 -1.84 6.88 0.76
CA GLY A 165 -1.30 6.88 2.12
C GLY A 165 0.20 7.22 2.26
N VAL A 166 0.87 7.61 1.17
CA VAL A 166 2.30 7.97 1.03
C VAL A 166 2.59 9.38 1.58
N ALA A 167 1.98 9.74 2.71
CA ALA A 167 2.32 10.97 3.40
C ALA A 167 3.74 10.83 3.96
N GLY A 168 4.75 11.29 3.23
CA GLY A 168 6.15 11.26 3.70
C GLY A 168 7.25 11.01 2.68
N VAL A 169 6.95 10.65 1.42
CA VAL A 169 8.03 10.49 0.42
C VAL A 169 8.67 11.84 0.15
N GLY A 170 9.96 11.92 0.42
CA GLY A 170 10.72 13.14 0.19
C GLY A 170 10.73 13.48 -1.30
N PRO A 171 10.91 14.77 -1.68
CA PRO A 171 10.95 15.21 -3.08
C PRO A 171 12.15 14.67 -3.88
N ARG A 172 12.91 13.73 -3.31
CA ARG A 172 14.16 13.20 -3.84
C ARG A 172 14.17 11.67 -3.97
N GLY A 173 13.14 10.99 -3.48
CA GLY A 173 13.07 9.53 -3.44
C GLY A 173 11.86 8.96 -4.16
N ALA A 174 11.82 7.65 -4.25
CA ALA A 174 10.65 6.87 -4.66
C ALA A 174 10.07 6.14 -3.43
N ALA A 175 8.78 5.88 -3.43
CA ALA A 175 8.12 5.05 -2.43
C ALA A 175 8.05 3.62 -2.91
N LEU A 176 8.47 2.67 -2.08
CA LEU A 176 8.21 1.24 -2.29
C LEU A 176 7.25 0.72 -1.23
N ARG A 177 6.35 -0.17 -1.61
CA ARG A 177 5.60 -1.01 -0.67
C ARG A 177 5.63 -2.44 -1.18
N VAL A 178 5.73 -3.38 -0.26
CA VAL A 178 5.76 -4.81 -0.57
C VAL A 178 4.46 -5.45 -0.12
N VAL A 179 3.90 -6.29 -0.98
CA VAL A 179 2.74 -7.13 -0.72
C VAL A 179 3.16 -8.57 -0.89
N HIS A 180 3.01 -9.36 0.16
CA HIS A 180 3.28 -10.79 0.08
C HIS A 180 2.02 -11.53 -0.37
N ALA A 181 1.94 -11.85 -1.66
CA ALA A 181 0.79 -12.52 -2.27
C ALA A 181 1.04 -14.00 -2.61
N ALA A 182 2.17 -14.58 -2.19
CA ALA A 182 2.54 -15.97 -2.49
C ALA A 182 2.03 -16.98 -1.43
N PRO A 183 0.91 -17.68 -1.62
CA PRO A 183 0.41 -18.64 -0.64
C PRO A 183 1.39 -19.80 -0.44
N GLY A 184 1.53 -20.25 0.82
CA GLY A 184 2.34 -21.42 1.17
C GLY A 184 3.84 -21.15 1.33
N THR A 185 4.27 -19.89 1.44
CA THR A 185 5.66 -19.52 1.77
C THR A 185 5.78 -18.94 3.17
N ASP A 186 6.98 -19.02 3.74
CA ASP A 186 7.33 -18.39 5.02
C ASP A 186 7.38 -16.85 4.92
N THR A 187 7.63 -16.17 6.05
CA THR A 187 7.96 -14.74 6.08
C THR A 187 9.11 -14.42 5.13
N LEU A 188 8.96 -13.33 4.39
CA LEU A 188 9.93 -12.88 3.41
C LEU A 188 10.53 -11.53 3.79
N GLU A 189 11.81 -11.40 3.52
CA GLU A 189 12.57 -10.17 3.66
C GLU A 189 12.75 -9.53 2.27
N PHE A 190 12.27 -8.30 2.16
CA PHE A 190 12.61 -7.43 1.03
C PHE A 190 13.90 -6.70 1.36
N VAL A 191 14.94 -6.96 0.56
CA VAL A 191 16.28 -6.47 0.83
C VAL A 191 16.79 -5.62 -0.31
N HIS A 192 17.55 -4.59 0.05
CA HIS A 192 18.34 -3.79 -0.88
C HIS A 192 19.80 -4.22 -0.78
N VAL A 193 20.37 -4.61 -1.90
CA VAL A 193 21.77 -5.02 -2.02
C VAL A 193 22.52 -3.90 -2.75
N HIS A 194 23.42 -3.25 -2.03
CA HIS A 194 24.28 -2.19 -2.56
C HIS A 194 25.73 -2.51 -2.22
N ASP A 195 26.57 -2.65 -3.26
CA ASP A 195 27.96 -3.11 -3.15
C ASP A 195 28.06 -4.44 -2.38
N ASP A 196 28.76 -4.46 -1.23
CA ASP A 196 28.90 -5.62 -0.34
C ASP A 196 27.98 -5.52 0.90
N THR A 197 26.99 -4.61 0.86
CA THR A 197 26.05 -4.39 1.97
C THR A 197 24.64 -4.85 1.59
N THR A 198 23.97 -5.50 2.54
CA THR A 198 22.57 -5.89 2.43
C THR A 198 21.81 -5.21 3.55
N GLU A 199 20.74 -4.50 3.20
CA GLU A 199 19.82 -3.87 4.13
C GLU A 199 18.45 -4.52 3.99
N ILE A 200 17.88 -4.98 5.11
CA ILE A 200 16.49 -5.45 5.15
C ILE A 200 15.60 -4.22 5.26
N LEU A 201 14.78 -4.00 4.23
CA LEU A 201 13.88 -2.86 4.15
C LEU A 201 12.50 -3.17 4.74
N ALA A 202 12.03 -4.41 4.58
CA ALA A 202 10.80 -4.90 5.17
C ALA A 202 10.83 -6.41 5.37
N SER A 203 10.09 -6.87 6.38
CA SER A 203 9.72 -8.27 6.56
C SER A 203 8.21 -8.37 6.47
N VAL A 204 7.71 -9.23 5.60
CA VAL A 204 6.27 -9.41 5.33
C VAL A 204 5.92 -10.88 5.38
N SER A 205 4.88 -11.24 6.13
CA SER A 205 4.29 -12.59 6.10
C SER A 205 3.25 -12.67 4.98
N TYR A 206 2.80 -13.87 4.63
CA TYR A 206 1.72 -14.02 3.65
C TYR A 206 0.46 -13.21 4.03
N LEU A 207 -0.10 -12.48 3.06
CA LEU A 207 -1.15 -11.46 3.18
C LEU A 207 -0.75 -10.14 3.83
N ASP A 208 0.47 -10.03 4.36
CA ASP A 208 0.93 -8.76 4.91
C ASP A 208 1.29 -7.77 3.79
N VAL A 209 1.10 -6.51 4.13
CA VAL A 209 1.45 -5.35 3.31
C VAL A 209 2.37 -4.48 4.15
N SER A 210 3.56 -4.17 3.64
CA SER A 210 4.48 -3.28 4.34
C SER A 210 3.93 -1.86 4.43
N THR A 211 4.51 -1.03 5.29
CA THR A 211 4.40 0.43 5.11
C THR A 211 5.17 0.86 3.86
N PHE A 212 4.93 2.07 3.38
CA PHE A 212 5.78 2.65 2.34
C PHE A 212 7.18 2.92 2.88
N ILE A 213 8.18 2.57 2.09
CA ILE A 213 9.62 2.74 2.33
C ILE A 213 10.08 3.82 1.36
N ASP A 214 10.63 4.92 1.88
CA ASP A 214 11.27 5.94 1.05
C ASP A 214 12.67 5.44 0.66
N ILE A 215 12.90 5.32 -0.65
CA ILE A 215 14.20 4.97 -1.20
C ILE A 215 14.81 6.19 -1.89
N VAL A 216 16.05 6.48 -1.57
CA VAL A 216 16.85 7.42 -2.34
C VAL A 216 17.36 6.69 -3.59
N PRO A 217 17.41 7.33 -4.78
CA PRO A 217 18.02 6.74 -5.96
C PRO A 217 19.50 6.45 -5.71
N GLU A 218 19.77 5.23 -5.27
CA GLU A 218 21.10 4.64 -5.14
C GLU A 218 21.22 3.45 -6.11
N VAL A 219 22.46 3.11 -6.46
CA VAL A 219 22.73 2.05 -7.45
C VAL A 219 22.74 0.71 -6.73
N GLY A 220 21.64 -0.04 -6.74
CA GLY A 220 21.59 -1.36 -6.13
C GLY A 220 20.59 -2.29 -6.82
N THR A 221 20.51 -3.52 -6.33
CA THR A 221 19.48 -4.48 -6.70
C THR A 221 18.54 -4.70 -5.52
N PHE A 222 17.28 -4.98 -5.84
CA PHE A 222 16.32 -5.38 -4.84
C PHE A 222 16.05 -6.88 -4.98
N GLU A 223 15.95 -7.56 -3.85
CA GLU A 223 15.76 -9.00 -3.79
C GLU A 223 14.70 -9.35 -2.75
N MET A 224 14.02 -10.47 -2.97
CA MET A 224 13.20 -11.15 -1.98
C MET A 224 13.94 -12.37 -1.46
N ARG A 225 13.98 -12.54 -0.15
CA ARG A 225 14.61 -13.68 0.54
C ARG A 225 13.66 -14.27 1.58
N ALA A 226 13.81 -15.54 1.91
CA ALA A 226 13.15 -16.07 3.11
C ALA A 226 13.80 -15.44 4.36
N GLU A 227 13.01 -15.25 5.41
CA GLU A 227 13.50 -14.66 6.66
C GLU A 227 14.74 -15.41 7.20
N GLY A 228 15.82 -14.65 7.44
CA GLY A 228 17.10 -15.19 7.89
C GLY A 228 17.88 -16.05 6.88
N ALA A 229 17.44 -16.11 5.62
CA ALA A 229 18.15 -16.82 4.55
C ALA A 229 19.00 -15.87 3.69
N ASP A 230 20.19 -16.33 3.28
CA ASP A 230 21.04 -15.59 2.33
C ASP A 230 20.65 -15.82 0.86
N ALA A 231 19.78 -16.80 0.60
CA ALA A 231 19.40 -17.19 -0.75
C ALA A 231 18.30 -16.29 -1.30
N THR A 232 18.55 -15.71 -2.48
CA THR A 232 17.56 -14.97 -3.26
C THR A 232 16.48 -15.91 -3.78
N ILE A 233 15.23 -15.60 -3.45
CA ILE A 233 14.04 -16.30 -3.95
C ILE A 233 13.59 -15.68 -5.28
N ALA A 234 13.51 -14.35 -5.32
CA ALA A 234 13.14 -13.60 -6.52
C ALA A 234 13.95 -12.29 -6.58
N GLU A 235 14.43 -11.95 -7.78
CA GLU A 235 14.96 -10.62 -8.06
C GLU A 235 13.78 -9.66 -8.33
N VAL A 236 13.90 -8.41 -7.90
CA VAL A 236 12.88 -7.39 -8.11
C VAL A 236 13.38 -6.38 -9.12
N GLU A 237 12.85 -6.49 -10.34
CA GLU A 237 13.19 -5.64 -11.47
C GLU A 237 12.08 -4.59 -11.75
N GLY A 238 12.38 -3.60 -12.58
CA GLY A 238 11.36 -2.63 -13.05
C GLY A 238 11.03 -1.50 -12.07
N ILE A 239 11.79 -1.36 -10.98
CA ILE A 239 11.70 -0.20 -10.08
C ILE A 239 12.33 1.02 -10.76
N ASP A 240 11.58 2.12 -10.84
CA ASP A 240 12.06 3.40 -11.35
C ASP A 240 12.36 4.32 -10.16
N HIS A 241 13.65 4.57 -9.93
CA HIS A 241 14.09 5.37 -8.80
C HIS A 241 13.90 6.89 -9.00
N ALA A 242 13.24 7.31 -10.09
CA ALA A 242 12.94 8.71 -10.31
C ALA A 242 12.16 9.29 -9.11
N PRO A 243 12.49 10.52 -8.66
CA PRO A 243 11.79 11.15 -7.55
C PRO A 243 10.29 11.23 -7.78
N GLY A 244 9.52 10.84 -6.76
CA GLY A 244 8.06 10.83 -6.83
C GLY A 244 7.48 9.66 -7.61
N ARG A 245 8.21 8.54 -7.74
CA ARG A 245 7.61 7.28 -8.17
C ARG A 245 7.09 6.51 -6.97
N ILE A 246 5.94 5.87 -7.13
CA ILE A 246 5.35 4.98 -6.12
C ILE A 246 5.28 3.59 -6.75
N HIS A 247 5.81 2.59 -6.07
CA HIS A 247 5.79 1.20 -6.50
C HIS A 247 5.12 0.34 -5.44
N THR A 248 4.17 -0.49 -5.87
CA THR A 248 3.71 -1.64 -5.08
C THR A 248 4.29 -2.90 -5.72
N ILE A 249 5.07 -3.63 -4.95
CA ILE A 249 5.76 -4.85 -5.36
C ILE A 249 4.97 -6.02 -4.79
N PHE A 250 4.33 -6.80 -5.64
CA PHE A 250 3.71 -8.05 -5.24
C PHE A 250 4.73 -9.17 -5.43
N LEU A 251 4.92 -10.00 -4.41
CA LEU A 251 5.51 -11.32 -4.64
C LEU A 251 4.37 -12.32 -4.79
N ALA A 252 4.31 -12.94 -5.95
CA ALA A 252 3.28 -13.89 -6.33
C ALA A 252 3.90 -15.25 -6.67
N GLY A 253 3.05 -16.27 -6.81
CA GLY A 253 3.45 -17.65 -7.09
C GLY A 253 3.14 -18.54 -5.89
N THR A 254 3.41 -19.84 -6.00
CA THR A 254 3.18 -20.76 -4.90
C THR A 254 3.96 -22.05 -5.08
N PRO A 255 4.61 -22.58 -4.02
CA PRO A 255 5.21 -23.91 -4.06
C PRO A 255 4.17 -25.05 -4.06
N ILE A 256 2.90 -24.75 -3.81
CA ILE A 256 1.83 -25.77 -3.72
C ILE A 256 1.51 -26.35 -5.10
N ASP A 257 1.38 -25.47 -6.10
CA ASP A 257 1.05 -25.81 -7.49
C ASP A 257 2.27 -25.70 -8.43
N ASP A 258 3.48 -25.70 -7.87
CA ASP A 258 4.75 -25.51 -8.61
C ASP A 258 4.78 -24.23 -9.48
N VAL A 259 4.03 -23.18 -9.09
CA VAL A 259 4.07 -21.88 -9.76
C VAL A 259 5.26 -21.09 -9.22
N PRO A 260 6.22 -20.68 -10.08
CA PRO A 260 7.44 -20.02 -9.63
C PRO A 260 7.14 -18.75 -8.85
N LEU A 261 7.97 -18.47 -7.84
CA LEU A 261 7.90 -17.23 -7.08
C LEU A 261 8.48 -16.09 -7.93
N GLU A 262 7.66 -15.11 -8.23
CA GLU A 262 8.00 -14.00 -9.13
C GLU A 262 7.53 -12.66 -8.55
N SER A 263 8.25 -11.59 -8.87
CA SER A 263 7.88 -10.24 -8.45
C SER A 263 7.10 -9.52 -9.57
N LEU A 264 5.99 -8.89 -9.20
CA LEU A 264 5.22 -7.99 -10.05
C LEU A 264 5.32 -6.57 -9.48
N VAL A 265 5.99 -5.68 -10.21
CA VAL A 265 6.15 -4.27 -9.81
C VAL A 265 5.11 -3.41 -10.50
N VAL A 266 4.15 -2.91 -9.72
CA VAL A 266 3.11 -2.01 -10.20
C VAL A 266 3.46 -0.58 -9.83
N SER A 267 3.74 0.22 -10.85
CA SER A 267 4.19 1.61 -10.69
C SER A 267 3.04 2.61 -10.79
N ALA A 268 3.20 3.76 -10.15
CA ALA A 268 2.38 4.95 -10.33
C ALA A 268 3.26 6.19 -10.19
N ASP A 269 2.94 7.24 -10.94
CA ASP A 269 3.57 8.54 -10.74
C ASP A 269 2.87 9.26 -9.57
N TRP A 270 3.63 9.78 -8.61
CA TRP A 270 3.04 10.54 -7.49
C TRP A 270 2.25 11.75 -7.99
N ALA A 271 2.61 12.32 -9.15
CA ALA A 271 1.90 13.44 -9.76
C ALA A 271 0.46 13.07 -10.13
N LEU A 272 0.18 11.78 -10.31
CA LEU A 272 -1.18 11.25 -10.38
C LEU A 272 -1.76 11.13 -8.97
N VAL A 273 -1.03 10.52 -8.04
CA VAL A 273 -1.54 10.09 -6.72
C VAL A 273 -1.67 11.23 -5.68
N GLY A 274 -1.06 12.40 -5.91
CA GLY A 274 -1.11 13.55 -5.00
C GLY A 274 -2.40 14.37 -5.16
N PRO A 275 -2.82 15.13 -4.11
CA PRO A 275 -3.92 16.08 -4.23
C PRO A 275 -3.54 17.06 -5.33
N GLY A 276 -4.27 17.01 -6.46
CA GLY A 276 -3.90 17.64 -7.72
C GLY A 276 -3.30 19.02 -7.51
N VAL A 277 -1.98 19.14 -7.76
CA VAL A 277 -1.35 20.44 -7.96
C VAL A 277 -1.64 20.78 -9.42
N PRO A 278 -2.58 21.69 -9.72
CA PRO A 278 -2.78 22.10 -11.09
C PRO A 278 -1.53 22.87 -11.53
N GLY A 279 -0.94 22.42 -12.63
CA GLY A 279 0.16 23.09 -13.33
C GLY A 279 -0.26 24.41 -13.99
N ASP A 280 -0.92 25.31 -13.25
CA ASP A 280 -1.06 26.71 -13.64
C ASP A 280 0.10 27.52 -13.03
N PRO A 281 1.15 27.86 -13.79
CA PRO A 281 2.24 28.72 -13.30
C PRO A 281 1.79 30.16 -12.98
N GLY A 282 0.50 30.49 -13.10
CA GLY A 282 -0.09 31.79 -12.82
C GLY A 282 -0.97 31.91 -11.57
N MET A 283 -1.40 30.80 -10.95
CA MET A 283 -2.12 30.87 -9.66
C MET A 283 -1.15 30.63 -8.52
N GLY A 284 -0.94 31.66 -7.69
CA GLY A 284 -0.15 31.54 -6.47
C GLY A 284 -0.64 30.35 -5.66
N ALA A 285 0.27 29.42 -5.33
CA ALA A 285 0.01 28.21 -4.57
C ALA A 285 -0.79 28.56 -3.30
N THR A 286 -2.11 28.37 -3.37
CA THR A 286 -3.01 28.52 -2.23
C THR A 286 -2.79 27.32 -1.33
N GLY A 287 -2.36 27.60 -0.09
CA GLY A 287 -2.03 26.69 1.01
C GLY A 287 -2.22 25.20 0.75
N VAL A 288 -1.17 24.56 0.25
CA VAL A 288 -1.06 23.10 0.27
C VAL A 288 -0.54 22.71 1.66
N MET A 289 -1.32 21.91 2.40
CA MET A 289 -0.86 21.27 3.64
C MET A 289 0.47 20.55 3.37
N THR A 290 1.44 20.69 4.26
CA THR A 290 2.70 19.96 4.09
C THR A 290 2.48 18.46 4.31
N SER A 291 3.33 17.61 3.71
CA SER A 291 3.24 16.15 3.93
C SER A 291 3.28 15.79 5.42
N SER A 292 4.05 16.53 6.24
CA SER A 292 4.07 16.34 7.69
C SER A 292 2.76 16.71 8.39
N GLU A 293 2.05 17.72 7.90
CA GLU A 293 0.73 18.11 8.42
C GLU A 293 -0.33 17.05 8.06
N LEU A 294 -0.27 16.50 6.86
CA LEU A 294 -1.14 15.39 6.44
C LEU A 294 -0.91 14.11 7.25
N VAL A 295 0.36 13.75 7.53
CA VAL A 295 0.69 12.64 8.46
C VAL A 295 0.06 12.90 9.82
N THR A 296 0.28 14.10 10.38
CA THR A 296 -0.23 14.46 11.71
C THR A 296 -1.76 14.38 11.76
N ILE A 297 -2.44 14.89 10.74
CA ILE A 297 -3.90 14.81 10.61
C ILE A 297 -4.38 13.36 10.60
N ARG A 298 -3.72 12.50 9.81
CA ARG A 298 -4.08 11.07 9.70
C ARG A 298 -3.88 10.34 11.03
N GLU A 299 -2.75 10.54 11.70
CA GLU A 299 -2.46 9.92 13.00
C GLU A 299 -3.47 10.34 14.06
N LEU A 300 -3.79 11.64 14.14
CA LEU A 300 -4.80 12.17 15.06
C LEU A 300 -6.20 11.62 14.75
N ALA A 301 -6.57 11.53 13.48
CA ALA A 301 -7.87 10.98 13.07
C ALA A 301 -7.99 9.48 13.40
N PHE A 302 -6.92 8.71 13.19
CA PHE A 302 -6.89 7.29 13.54
C PHE A 302 -7.00 7.09 15.06
N GLU A 303 -6.22 7.82 15.85
CA GLU A 303 -6.30 7.72 17.32
C GLU A 303 -7.66 8.17 17.83
N LEU A 304 -8.26 9.21 17.24
CA LEU A 304 -9.61 9.67 17.55
C LEU A 304 -10.65 8.56 17.34
N GLY A 305 -10.58 7.87 16.20
CA GLY A 305 -11.46 6.73 15.90
C GLY A 305 -11.35 5.62 16.95
N ALA A 306 -10.12 5.21 17.28
CA ALA A 306 -9.87 4.17 18.28
C ALA A 306 -10.40 4.53 19.67
N ARG A 307 -10.30 5.82 20.07
CA ARG A 307 -10.84 6.30 21.37
C ARG A 307 -12.37 6.29 21.40
N ILE A 308 -13.01 6.64 20.29
CA ILE A 308 -14.48 6.60 20.18
C ILE A 308 -14.97 5.15 20.27
N GLU A 309 -14.35 4.24 19.52
CA GLU A 309 -14.70 2.81 19.53
C GLU A 309 -14.53 2.20 20.94
N LEU A 310 -13.42 2.50 21.63
CA LEU A 310 -13.21 2.04 22.99
C LEU A 310 -14.27 2.60 23.95
N ALA A 311 -14.64 3.88 23.81
CA ALA A 311 -15.71 4.47 24.61
C ALA A 311 -17.06 3.76 24.37
N GLU A 312 -17.39 3.44 23.12
CA GLU A 312 -18.59 2.68 22.76
C GLU A 312 -18.58 1.28 23.36
N GLN A 313 -17.45 0.56 23.29
CA GLN A 313 -17.30 -0.75 23.90
C GLN A 313 -17.56 -0.71 25.41
N ARG A 314 -17.00 0.29 26.11
CA ARG A 314 -17.24 0.49 27.56
C ARG A 314 -18.70 0.82 27.87
N LEU A 315 -19.37 1.58 27.00
CA LEU A 315 -20.80 1.86 27.12
C LEU A 315 -21.67 0.62 26.88
N VAL A 316 -21.24 -0.33 26.04
CA VAL A 316 -21.91 -1.62 25.86
C VAL A 316 -21.72 -2.51 27.08
N GLU A 317 -20.51 -2.53 27.68
CA GLU A 317 -20.19 -3.30 28.90
C GLU A 317 -21.03 -2.89 30.12
N LEU A 318 -21.47 -1.63 30.17
CA LEU A 318 -22.38 -1.14 31.22
C LEU A 318 -23.71 -1.90 31.27
N GLY A 319 -24.22 -2.41 30.14
CA GLY A 319 -25.49 -3.15 30.09
C GLY A 319 -26.63 -2.44 30.85
N ASP A 320 -27.38 -3.21 31.67
CA ASP A 320 -28.42 -2.69 32.56
C ASP A 320 -27.91 -2.44 34.02
N GLU A 321 -26.65 -2.76 34.32
CA GLU A 321 -26.09 -2.63 35.66
C GLU A 321 -25.36 -1.27 35.80
N GLU A 322 -25.58 -0.56 36.91
CA GLU A 322 -24.83 0.67 37.21
C GLU A 322 -23.37 0.33 37.61
N ASP A 323 -22.55 -0.05 36.64
CA ASP A 323 -21.09 -0.14 36.82
C ASP A 323 -20.47 1.26 36.74
N HIS A 324 -20.38 1.92 37.89
CA HIS A 324 -19.83 3.26 37.99
C HIS A 324 -18.37 3.37 37.49
N ASP A 325 -17.60 2.28 37.53
CA ASP A 325 -16.20 2.29 37.09
C ASP A 325 -16.13 2.25 35.56
N ALA A 326 -16.92 1.38 34.90
CA ALA A 326 -17.03 1.34 33.44
C ALA A 326 -17.53 2.68 32.86
N LEU A 327 -18.50 3.33 33.52
CA LEU A 327 -18.98 4.66 33.13
C LEU A 327 -17.88 5.73 33.26
N ALA A 328 -17.09 5.68 34.33
CA ALA A 328 -15.99 6.61 34.54
C ALA A 328 -14.88 6.43 33.49
N GLU A 329 -14.62 5.19 33.05
CA GLU A 329 -13.68 4.87 31.98
C GLU A 329 -14.19 5.35 30.61
N ALA A 330 -15.43 5.02 30.24
CA ALA A 330 -16.05 5.51 29.00
C ALA A 330 -15.99 7.04 28.90
N LYS A 331 -16.28 7.73 30.02
CA LYS A 331 -16.20 9.19 30.08
C LYS A 331 -14.77 9.69 29.84
N ARG A 332 -13.76 9.01 30.40
CA ARG A 332 -12.34 9.37 30.20
C ARG A 332 -11.95 9.24 28.72
N GLU A 333 -12.34 8.16 28.06
CA GLU A 333 -12.06 7.94 26.64
C GLU A 333 -12.72 9.03 25.76
N LEU A 334 -13.95 9.45 26.08
CA LEU A 334 -14.61 10.57 25.40
C LEU A 334 -13.92 11.93 25.63
N GLU A 335 -13.41 12.17 26.85
CA GLU A 335 -12.62 13.37 27.16
C GLU A 335 -11.28 13.39 26.41
N ASP A 336 -10.64 12.23 26.24
CA ASP A 336 -9.42 12.07 25.43
C ASP A 336 -9.72 12.28 23.93
N ALA A 337 -10.79 11.68 23.41
CA ALA A 337 -11.27 11.89 22.03
C ALA A 337 -11.55 13.38 21.74
N THR A 338 -12.19 14.09 22.68
CA THR A 338 -12.45 15.53 22.54
C THR A 338 -11.14 16.33 22.41
N ARG A 339 -10.11 15.99 23.17
CA ARG A 339 -8.79 16.64 23.07
C ARG A 339 -8.10 16.37 21.73
N LEU A 340 -8.21 15.16 21.19
CA LEU A 340 -7.68 14.83 19.87
C LEU A 340 -8.39 15.62 18.76
N LEU A 341 -9.71 15.78 18.87
CA LEU A 341 -10.49 16.59 17.93
C LEU A 341 -10.06 18.08 17.97
N GLU A 342 -9.82 18.64 19.15
CA GLU A 342 -9.29 20.01 19.30
C GLU A 342 -7.90 20.16 18.67
N GLN A 343 -7.02 19.17 18.83
CA GLN A 343 -5.70 19.15 18.20
C GLN A 343 -5.81 19.07 16.68
N LEU A 344 -6.68 18.20 16.17
CA LEU A 344 -6.94 18.07 14.74
C LEU A 344 -7.43 19.41 14.15
N HIS A 345 -8.38 20.07 14.83
CA HIS A 345 -8.87 21.38 14.42
C HIS A 345 -7.76 22.43 14.40
N LEU A 346 -6.87 22.43 15.39
CA LEU A 346 -5.73 23.36 15.44
C LEU A 346 -4.76 23.16 14.26
N VAL A 347 -4.49 21.91 13.87
CA VAL A 347 -3.64 21.60 12.71
C VAL A 347 -4.30 22.08 11.42
N LEU A 348 -5.60 21.84 11.27
CA LEU A 348 -6.40 22.31 10.13
C LEU A 348 -6.45 23.84 10.05
N ASP A 349 -6.74 24.53 11.15
CA ASP A 349 -6.76 26.00 11.21
C ASP A 349 -5.39 26.59 10.90
N THR A 350 -4.31 25.96 11.39
CA THR A 350 -2.94 26.41 11.10
C THR A 350 -2.60 26.25 9.62
N ALA A 351 -3.10 25.19 8.98
CA ALA A 351 -2.97 25.00 7.55
C ALA A 351 -3.78 26.03 6.75
N GLU A 352 -5.02 26.33 7.17
CA GLU A 352 -5.88 27.35 6.55
C GLU A 352 -5.31 28.77 6.71
N LEU A 353 -4.73 29.10 7.86
CA LEU A 353 -4.13 30.42 8.13
C LEU A 353 -2.84 30.69 7.33
N ARG A 354 -2.27 29.67 6.68
CA ARG A 354 -1.17 29.84 5.73
C ARG A 354 -1.65 30.15 4.31
N VAL A 355 -2.95 30.23 4.09
CA VAL A 355 -3.56 30.72 2.85
C VAL A 355 -3.62 32.26 2.91
N PRO A 356 -2.83 32.99 2.09
CA PRO A 356 -2.82 34.46 2.08
C PRO A 356 -4.10 35.09 1.49
#